data_AF-A0A7C6PZQ2-F1
#
_entry.id   AF-A0A7C6PZQ2-F1
#
_cell.length_a   1.000
_cell.length_b   1.000
_cell.length_c   1.000
_cell.angle_alpha   90.00
_cell.angle_beta   90.00
_cell.angle_gamma   90.00
#
_symmetry.space_group_name_H-M   'P 1'
#
loop_
_entity.id
_entity.type
_entity.pdbx_description
1 polymer ?
#
loop_
_entity_poly.entity_id
_entity_poly.type
_entity_poly.pdbx_seq_one_letter_code
_entity_poly.pdbx_strand_id
1 'polypeptide(L)' 'MNYLTVKEVSKKLNIGISTIYHNGPAKYGGIKIGGSWRFPEDKIGLPFEPEKKINTGYMRRFGKKKAG' A
#
# COMPACT_ATOMS: atom_id res chain seq x y z
N MET A 1 6.25 -6.29 -24.68
CA MET A 1 6.12 -5.99 -23.24
C MET A 1 5.91 -4.49 -23.09
N ASN A 2 4.71 -4.08 -22.64
CA ASN A 2 4.42 -2.68 -22.35
C ASN A 2 4.85 -2.36 -20.91
N TYR A 3 5.60 -1.26 -20.77
CA TYR A 3 6.01 -0.74 -19.48
C TYR A 3 5.24 0.53 -19.17
N LEU A 4 4.51 0.52 -18.06
CA LEU A 4 3.85 1.69 -17.53
C LEU A 4 4.83 2.54 -16.74
N THR A 5 4.55 3.84 -16.73
CA THR A 5 5.17 4.83 -15.84
C THR A 5 4.47 4.82 -14.48
N VAL A 6 5.12 5.42 -13.47
CA VAL A 6 4.50 5.61 -12.15
C VAL A 6 3.15 6.34 -12.24
N LYS A 7 3.00 7.29 -13.18
CA LYS A 7 1.74 8.02 -13.39
C LYS A 7 0.62 7.12 -13.89
N GLU A 8 0.93 6.21 -14.81
CA GLU A 8 -0.04 5.26 -15.35
C GLU A 8 -0.43 4.21 -14.31
N VAL A 9 0.54 3.71 -13.54
CA VAL A 9 0.28 2.81 -12.41
C VAL A 9 -0.62 3.48 -11.37
N SER A 10 -0.35 4.75 -11.05
CA SER A 10 -1.17 5.55 -10.14
C SER A 10 -2.62 5.64 -10.60
N LYS A 11 -2.85 5.90 -11.90
CA LYS A 11 -4.20 5.91 -12.48
C LYS A 11 -4.86 4.53 -12.49
N LYS A 12 -4.10 3.48 -12.85
CA LYS A 12 -4.59 2.10 -12.97
C LYS A 12 -5.01 1.51 -11.62
N LEU A 13 -4.25 1.81 -10.56
CA LEU A 13 -4.53 1.34 -9.20
C LEU A 13 -5.38 2.32 -8.38
N ASN A 14 -5.65 3.52 -8.91
CA ASN A 14 -6.29 4.63 -8.20
C ASN A 14 -5.59 4.95 -6.86
N ILE A 15 -4.24 4.99 -6.88
CA ILE A 15 -3.40 5.27 -5.71
C ILE A 15 -2.53 6.48 -6.00
N GLY A 16 -2.28 7.31 -4.98
CA GLY A 16 -1.36 8.43 -5.07
C GLY A 16 0.06 8.02 -5.47
N ILE A 17 0.70 8.79 -6.35
CA ILE A 17 2.10 8.59 -6.75
C ILE A 17 3.02 8.54 -5.52
N SER A 18 2.77 9.41 -4.54
CA SER A 18 3.49 9.45 -3.27
C SER A 18 3.42 8.12 -2.53
N THR A 19 2.25 7.49 -2.47
CA THR A 19 2.05 6.18 -1.83
C THR A 19 2.87 5.09 -2.51
N ILE A 20 2.99 5.11 -3.85
CA ILE A 20 3.82 4.15 -4.60
C ILE A 20 5.29 4.30 -4.20
N TYR A 21 5.79 5.53 -4.11
CA TYR A 21 7.16 5.78 -3.66
C TYR A 21 7.38 5.44 -2.19
N HIS A 22 6.42 5.76 -1.32
CA HIS A 22 6.50 5.54 0.11
C HIS A 22 6.50 4.04 0.46
N ASN A 23 5.64 3.26 -0.18
CA ASN A 23 5.59 1.80 0.01
C ASN A 23 6.74 1.07 -0.68
N GLY A 24 7.38 1.71 -1.66
CA GLY A 24 8.45 1.15 -2.47
C GLY A 24 7.94 0.70 -3.84
N PRO A 25 8.41 1.31 -4.96
CA PRO A 25 7.98 0.97 -6.31
C PRO A 25 8.15 -0.50 -6.68
N ALA A 26 9.18 -1.15 -6.12
CA ALA A 26 9.45 -2.58 -6.32
C ALA A 26 8.30 -3.48 -5.84
N LYS A 27 7.56 -3.09 -4.80
CA LYS A 27 6.42 -3.87 -4.28
C LYS A 27 5.23 -3.92 -5.25
N TYR A 28 5.17 -2.97 -6.18
CA TYR A 28 4.16 -2.90 -7.24
C TYR A 28 4.66 -3.52 -8.56
N GLY A 29 5.77 -4.27 -8.52
CA GLY A 29 6.40 -4.83 -9.72
C GLY A 29 7.30 -3.85 -10.48
N GLY A 30 7.66 -2.71 -9.88
CA GLY A 30 8.54 -1.73 -10.48
C GLY A 30 9.96 -2.25 -10.68
N ILE A 31 10.54 -1.97 -11.84
CA ILE A 31 11.94 -2.21 -12.21
C ILE A 31 12.59 -0.89 -12.62
N LYS A 32 13.84 -0.70 -12.21
CA LYS A 32 14.58 0.53 -12.50
C LYS A 32 15.36 0.36 -13.81
N ILE A 33 14.98 1.12 -14.84
CA ILE A 33 15.59 1.09 -16.18
C ILE A 33 16.08 2.50 -16.50
N GLY A 34 17.39 2.65 -16.73
CA GLY A 34 17.98 3.95 -17.09
C GLY A 34 17.74 5.06 -16.06
N GLY A 35 17.68 4.71 -14.77
CA GLY A 35 17.40 5.66 -13.68
C GLY A 35 15.91 5.94 -13.42
N SER A 36 15.01 5.48 -14.29
CA SER A 36 13.55 5.66 -14.14
C SER A 36 12.85 4.36 -13.72
N TRP A 37 11.78 4.48 -12.93
CA TRP A 37 10.93 3.33 -12.60
C TRP A 37 9.96 3.01 -13.74
N ARG A 38 9.96 1.73 -14.14
CA ARG A 38 9.11 1.15 -15.17
C ARG A 38 8.37 -0.05 -14.60
N PHE A 39 7.12 -0.24 -14.98
CA PHE A 39 6.26 -1.26 -14.41
C PHE A 39 5.73 -2.15 -15.54
N PRO A 40 6.11 -3.44 -15.58
CA PRO A 40 5.57 -4.37 -16.57
C PRO A 40 4.07 -4.51 -16.33
N GLU A 41 3.26 -4.29 -17.35
CA GLU A 41 1.81 -4.27 -17.20
C GLU A 41 1.23 -5.54 -16.57
N ASP A 42 1.81 -6.70 -16.90
CA ASP A 42 1.41 -8.02 -16.41
C ASP A 42 1.74 -8.26 -14.94
N LYS A 43 2.64 -7.46 -14.35
CA LYS A 43 3.11 -7.62 -12.95
C LYS A 43 2.61 -6.52 -12.02
N ILE A 44 1.79 -5.60 -12.51
CA ILE A 44 1.22 -4.53 -11.69
C ILE A 44 0.15 -5.14 -10.78
N GLY A 45 0.41 -5.12 -9.49
CA GLY A 45 -0.51 -5.56 -8.45
C GLY A 45 -0.42 -4.68 -7.22
N LEU A 46 -1.46 -4.69 -6.40
CA LEU A 46 -1.40 -4.11 -5.07
C LEU A 46 -0.44 -4.93 -4.21
N PRO A 47 0.36 -4.30 -3.33
CA PRO A 47 1.09 -5.03 -2.32
C PRO A 47 0.05 -5.79 -1.50
N PHE A 48 0.15 -7.12 -1.51
CA PHE A 48 -0.67 -8.00 -0.70
C PHE A 48 -0.61 -7.48 0.75
N GLU A 49 -1.68 -6.83 1.21
CA GLU A 49 -1.79 -6.49 2.62
C GLU A 49 -2.00 -7.80 3.35
N PRO A 50 -1.08 -8.25 4.22
CA PRO A 50 -1.44 -9.30 5.15
C PRO A 50 -2.61 -8.76 5.96
N GLU A 51 -3.75 -9.45 5.90
CA GLU A 51 -4.97 -9.11 6.62
C GLU A 51 -4.60 -8.57 8.00
N LYS A 52 -4.85 -7.27 8.23
CA LYS A 52 -4.64 -6.69 9.56
C LYS A 52 -5.59 -7.42 10.50
N LYS A 53 -5.07 -8.41 11.24
CA LYS A 53 -5.75 -9.00 12.38
C LYS A 53 -5.99 -7.86 13.36
N ILE A 54 -7.21 -7.33 13.34
CA ILE A 54 -7.68 -6.37 14.34
C ILE A 54 -7.60 -7.14 15.66
N ASN A 55 -6.59 -6.86 16.46
CA ASN A 55 -6.50 -7.41 17.81
C ASN A 55 -7.57 -6.69 18.65
N THR A 56 -8.79 -7.22 18.63
CA THR A 56 -9.96 -6.75 19.37
C THR A 56 -9.82 -6.96 20.89
N GLY A 57 -8.60 -6.80 21.44
CA GLY A 57 -8.27 -6.98 22.84
C GLY A 57 -8.41 -5.72 23.71
N TYR A 58 -8.70 -4.55 23.14
CA TYR A 58 -8.93 -3.32 23.93
C TYR A 58 -10.40 -3.21 24.36
N MET A 59 -10.83 -4.10 25.27
CA MET A 59 -11.98 -3.81 26.12
C MET A 59 -11.63 -2.62 27.03
N ARG A 60 -12.19 -1.44 26.74
CA ARG A 60 -12.20 -0.31 27.68
C ARG A 60 -12.89 -0.79 28.95
N ARG A 61 -12.12 -1.04 30.01
CA ARG A 61 -12.67 -1.23 31.35
C ARG A 61 -13.34 0.08 31.73
N PHE A 62 -14.67 0.12 31.69
CA PHE A 62 -15.43 1.18 32.32
C PHE A 62 -15.03 1.19 33.80
N GLY A 63 -14.28 2.22 34.20
CA GLY A 63 -13.97 2.45 35.59
C GLY A 63 -15.28 2.65 36.34
N LYS A 64 -15.61 1.71 37.24
CA LYS A 64 -16.65 1.92 38.26
C LYS A 64 -16.31 3.21 39.00
N LYS A 65 -17.07 4.28 38.75
CA LYS A 65 -17.05 5.47 39.61
C LYS A 65 -17.68 5.05 40.94
N LYS A 66 -16.89 5.04 42.00
CA LYS A 66 -17.31 4.78 43.37
C LYS A 66 -18.42 5.75 43.76
N ALA A 67 -19.45 5.21 44.41
CA ALA A 67 -20.44 5.96 45.16
C ALA A 67 -19.76 6.77 46.28
N GLY A 68 -20.24 7.99 46.47
CA GLY A 68 -19.97 8.90 47.58
C GLY A 68 -21.17 9.81 47.72
#